data_AF-A0A075G969-F1
#
_entry.id   AF-A0A075G969-F1
#
_cell.length_a   1.000
_cell.length_b   1.000
_cell.length_c   1.000
_cell.angle_alpha   90.00
_cell.angle_beta   90.00
_cell.angle_gamma   90.00
#
_symmetry.space_group_name_H-M   'P 1'
#
loop_
_entity.id
_entity.type
_entity.pdbx_description
1 polymer ?
#
loop_
_entity_poly.entity_id
_entity_poly.type
_entity_poly.pdbx_seq_one_letter_code
_entity_poly.pdbx_strand_id
1 'polypeptide(L)'
;MGSSSSSERPTQHIAKQVADDIYNTKKNGGKIVIVGGPAIVHTGADDSVSELIRSGYIDGVLAGNALAVHDIEYATLGTSLGMNVKDATLAYHGHRNHMDTINAVFKAGSIAKMVKSKN
;
A
#
# COMPACT_ATOMS: atom_id res chain seq x y z
N MET A 1 -9.77 24.16 -21.97
CA MET A 1 -8.59 23.93 -21.12
C MET A 1 -8.01 22.56 -21.47
N GLY A 2 -6.88 22.52 -22.18
CA GLY A 2 -6.42 21.34 -22.93
C GLY A 2 -5.08 20.74 -22.49
N SER A 3 -4.66 20.88 -21.23
CA SER A 3 -3.49 20.15 -20.72
C SER A 3 -3.92 18.77 -20.21
N SER A 4 -3.15 17.72 -20.51
CA SER A 4 -3.40 16.34 -20.08
C SER A 4 -3.21 16.12 -18.56
N SER A 5 -2.37 16.94 -17.92
CA SER A 5 -2.10 16.91 -16.48
C SER A 5 -2.41 18.27 -15.83
N SER A 6 -3.30 18.29 -14.84
CA SER A 6 -3.57 19.47 -14.00
C SER A 6 -4.05 19.02 -12.62
N SER A 7 -3.47 19.59 -11.56
CA SER A 7 -3.83 19.35 -10.16
C SER A 7 -5.06 20.13 -9.69
N GLU A 8 -5.52 21.11 -10.48
CA GLU A 8 -6.67 21.96 -10.16
C GLU A 8 -8.01 21.35 -10.62
N ARG A 9 -7.95 20.16 -11.23
CA ARG A 9 -9.16 19.46 -11.65
C ARG A 9 -9.96 18.98 -10.44
N PRO A 10 -11.29 18.83 -10.57
CA PRO A 10 -12.14 18.38 -9.46
C PRO A 10 -11.84 16.93 -9.04
N THR A 11 -10.88 16.73 -8.12
CA THR A 11 -10.36 15.41 -7.73
C THR A 11 -11.44 14.45 -7.24
N GLN A 12 -12.45 14.93 -6.51
CA GLN A 12 -13.54 14.06 -6.03
C GLN A 12 -14.41 13.49 -7.14
N HIS A 13 -14.68 14.27 -8.20
CA HIS A 13 -15.44 13.78 -9.34
C HIS A 13 -14.65 12.74 -10.13
N ILE A 14 -13.34 12.95 -10.29
CA ILE A 14 -12.44 11.98 -10.94
C ILE A 14 -12.36 10.69 -10.11
N ALA A 15 -12.19 10.80 -8.79
CA ALA A 15 -12.14 9.64 -7.89
C ALA A 15 -13.44 8.82 -7.95
N LYS A 16 -14.60 9.48 -7.99
CA LYS A 16 -15.90 8.81 -8.17
C LYS A 16 -15.96 8.06 -9.50
N GLN A 17 -15.55 8.70 -10.59
CA GLN A 17 -15.53 8.06 -11.91
C GLN A 17 -14.63 6.82 -11.93
N VAL A 18 -13.42 6.91 -11.35
CA VAL A 18 -12.52 5.76 -11.22
C VAL A 18 -13.13 4.64 -10.38
N ALA A 19 -13.85 4.96 -9.31
CA ALA A 19 -14.56 3.97 -8.50
C ALA A 19 -15.67 3.27 -9.30
N ASP A 20 -16.44 4.01 -10.10
CA ASP A 20 -17.46 3.45 -11.00
C ASP A 20 -16.82 2.53 -12.06
N ASP A 21 -15.67 2.92 -12.62
CA ASP A 21 -14.91 2.11 -13.59
C ASP A 21 -14.39 0.81 -12.97
N ILE A 22 -13.84 0.87 -11.75
CA ILE A 22 -13.42 -0.29 -10.96
C ILE A 22 -14.60 -1.24 -10.75
N TYR A 23 -15.72 -0.72 -10.26
CA TYR A 23 -16.92 -1.51 -9.99
C TYR A 23 -17.46 -2.20 -11.26
N ASN A 24 -17.61 -1.44 -12.35
CA ASN A 24 -18.09 -1.98 -13.62
C ASN A 24 -17.14 -3.01 -14.22
N THR A 25 -15.82 -2.80 -14.11
CA THR A 25 -14.82 -3.78 -14.54
C THR A 25 -14.98 -5.09 -13.80
N LYS A 26 -15.14 -5.05 -12.46
CA LYS A 26 -15.37 -6.25 -11.65
C LYS A 26 -16.70 -6.92 -11.96
N LYS A 27 -17.77 -6.15 -12.11
CA LYS A 27 -19.10 -6.65 -12.50
C LYS A 27 -19.07 -7.41 -13.83
N ASN A 28 -18.22 -6.98 -14.77
CA ASN A 28 -18.05 -7.61 -16.08
C ASN A 28 -17.02 -8.75 -16.08
N GLY A 29 -16.54 -9.21 -14.92
CA GLY A 29 -15.56 -10.30 -14.81
C GLY A 29 -14.13 -9.89 -15.17
N GLY A 30 -13.84 -8.59 -15.27
CA GLY A 30 -12.51 -8.06 -15.50
C GLY A 30 -11.58 -8.22 -14.30
N LYS A 31 -10.28 -8.13 -14.57
CA LYS A 31 -9.23 -8.14 -13.56
C LYS A 31 -8.58 -6.77 -13.44
N ILE A 32 -8.28 -6.37 -12.21
CA ILE A 32 -7.66 -5.09 -11.90
C ILE A 32 -6.34 -5.36 -11.17
N VAL A 33 -5.29 -4.68 -11.61
CA VAL A 33 -3.95 -4.79 -11.04
C VAL A 33 -3.48 -3.42 -10.59
N ILE A 34 -2.95 -3.33 -9.37
CA ILE A 34 -2.26 -2.12 -8.90
C ILE A 34 -0.80 -2.22 -9.29
N VAL A 35 -0.27 -1.15 -9.89
CA VAL A 35 1.17 -0.92 -10.07
C VAL A 35 1.57 0.16 -9.08
N GLY A 36 2.23 -0.22 -7.98
CA GLY A 36 2.40 0.64 -6.81
C GLY A 36 3.86 0.83 -6.39
N GLY A 37 4.16 2.02 -5.88
CA GLY A 37 5.42 2.35 -5.21
C GLY A 37 5.22 2.58 -3.71
N PRO A 38 6.31 2.70 -2.92
CA PRO A 38 6.27 2.79 -1.46
C PRO A 38 5.55 4.07 -0.94
N ALA A 39 5.36 5.06 -1.82
CA ALA A 39 4.57 6.26 -1.50
C ALA A 39 3.15 5.93 -1.02
N ILE A 40 2.56 4.80 -1.43
CA ILE A 40 1.27 4.31 -0.91
C ILE A 40 1.28 4.24 0.63
N VAL A 41 2.37 3.72 1.20
CA VAL A 41 2.50 3.59 2.66
C VAL A 41 2.88 4.93 3.27
N HIS A 42 3.82 5.66 2.66
CA HIS A 42 4.31 6.94 3.18
C HIS A 42 3.21 8.00 3.30
N THR A 43 2.18 7.93 2.45
CA THR A 43 1.02 8.85 2.49
C THR A 43 -0.16 8.31 3.30
N GLY A 44 -0.03 7.13 3.92
CA GLY A 44 -1.09 6.51 4.71
C GLY A 44 -2.23 5.89 3.88
N ALA A 45 -2.03 5.67 2.58
CA ALA A 45 -3.04 5.05 1.71
C ALA A 45 -3.10 3.51 1.85
N ASP A 46 -2.19 2.92 2.63
CA ASP A 46 -2.04 1.48 2.80
C ASP A 46 -3.33 0.77 3.21
N ASP A 47 -4.01 1.26 4.26
CA ASP A 47 -5.26 0.68 4.76
C ASP A 47 -6.36 0.69 3.67
N SER A 48 -6.41 1.73 2.86
CA SER A 48 -7.37 1.86 1.76
C SER A 48 -7.11 0.83 0.65
N VAL A 49 -5.83 0.63 0.30
CA VAL A 49 -5.42 -0.37 -0.72
C VAL A 49 -5.68 -1.78 -0.21
N SER A 50 -5.30 -2.05 1.04
CA SER A 50 -5.55 -3.32 1.73
C SER A 50 -7.03 -3.69 1.74
N GLU A 51 -7.91 -2.71 1.96
CA GLU A 51 -9.35 -2.93 1.93
C GLU A 51 -9.89 -3.23 0.53
N LEU A 52 -9.38 -2.55 -0.52
CA LEU A 52 -9.75 -2.85 -1.90
C LEU A 52 -9.32 -4.28 -2.32
N ILE A 53 -8.16 -4.74 -1.87
CA ILE A 53 -7.70 -6.12 -2.07
C ILE A 53 -8.64 -7.09 -1.35
N ARG A 54 -8.94 -6.84 -0.07
CA ARG A 54 -9.78 -7.71 0.76
C ARG A 54 -11.22 -7.80 0.25
N SER A 55 -11.76 -6.69 -0.25
CA SER A 55 -13.08 -6.60 -0.86
C SER A 55 -13.15 -7.22 -2.28
N GLY A 56 -12.03 -7.73 -2.81
CA GLY A 56 -11.99 -8.43 -4.09
C GLY A 56 -11.98 -7.52 -5.32
N TYR A 57 -11.75 -6.21 -5.14
CA TYR A 57 -11.64 -5.27 -6.26
C TYR A 57 -10.28 -5.33 -6.95
N ILE A 58 -9.24 -5.76 -6.25
CA ILE A 58 -7.88 -5.87 -6.80
C ILE A 58 -7.47 -7.33 -6.88
N ASP A 59 -7.08 -7.77 -8.07
CA ASP A 59 -6.70 -9.17 -8.37
C ASP A 59 -5.19 -9.41 -8.31
N GLY A 60 -4.39 -8.34 -8.34
CA GLY A 60 -2.94 -8.44 -8.29
C GLY A 60 -2.27 -7.11 -7.94
N VAL A 61 -1.05 -7.23 -7.40
CA VAL A 61 -0.18 -6.10 -7.10
C VAL A 61 1.16 -6.35 -7.77
N LEU A 62 1.60 -5.39 -8.58
CA LEU A 62 2.93 -5.34 -9.16
C LEU A 62 3.71 -4.21 -8.48
N ALA A 63 4.75 -4.57 -7.75
CA ALA A 63 5.52 -3.63 -6.95
C ALA A 63 6.97 -4.08 -6.78
N GLY A 64 7.81 -3.17 -6.32
CA GLY A 64 9.18 -3.45 -5.90
C GLY A 64 9.30 -3.76 -4.41
N ASN A 65 10.51 -4.15 -3.99
CA ASN A 65 10.85 -4.46 -2.60
C ASN A 65 10.43 -3.34 -1.62
N ALA A 66 10.61 -2.08 -2.00
CA ALA A 66 10.34 -0.95 -1.12
C ALA A 66 8.89 -0.90 -0.64
N LEU A 67 7.91 -1.15 -1.53
CA LEU A 67 6.50 -1.17 -1.11
C LEU A 67 6.26 -2.30 -0.11
N ALA A 68 6.72 -3.52 -0.43
CA ALA A 68 6.53 -4.69 0.42
C ALA A 68 7.17 -4.51 1.81
N VAL A 69 8.38 -3.97 1.88
CA VAL A 69 9.06 -3.77 3.17
C VAL A 69 8.35 -2.71 4.00
N HIS A 70 7.96 -1.57 3.41
CA HIS A 70 7.30 -0.50 4.18
C HIS A 70 5.89 -0.87 4.62
N ASP A 71 5.14 -1.64 3.83
CA ASP A 71 3.85 -2.20 4.24
C ASP A 71 4.04 -3.11 5.47
N ILE A 72 5.00 -4.05 5.43
CA ILE A 72 5.28 -4.92 6.57
C ILE A 72 5.81 -4.14 7.78
N GLU A 73 6.65 -3.12 7.57
CA GLU A 73 7.13 -2.21 8.62
C GLU A 73 5.95 -1.54 9.31
N TYR A 74 4.99 -1.02 8.53
CA TYR A 74 3.77 -0.41 9.05
C TYR A 74 2.92 -1.43 9.81
N ALA A 75 2.64 -2.59 9.21
CA ALA A 75 1.82 -3.63 9.79
C ALA A 75 2.40 -4.24 11.09
N THR A 76 3.72 -4.15 11.29
CA THR A 76 4.38 -4.77 12.45
C THR A 76 4.87 -3.79 13.50
N LEU A 77 5.28 -2.59 13.09
CA LEU A 77 5.89 -1.57 13.97
C LEU A 77 5.10 -0.25 13.97
N GLY A 78 4.10 -0.09 13.10
CA GLY A 78 3.34 1.15 12.95
C GLY A 78 4.09 2.26 12.22
N THR A 79 5.26 1.96 11.65
CA THR A 79 6.16 2.96 11.05
C THR A 79 6.40 2.75 9.57
N SER A 80 6.81 3.81 8.90
CA SER A 80 7.43 3.76 7.58
C SER A 80 8.58 4.77 7.56
N LEU A 81 9.76 4.35 7.09
CA LEU A 81 10.98 5.18 7.14
C LEU A 81 11.33 5.62 8.58
N GLY A 82 10.92 4.82 9.59
CA GLY A 82 11.14 5.17 11.00
C GLY A 82 10.25 6.28 11.54
N MET A 83 9.21 6.68 10.80
CA MET A 83 8.19 7.62 11.23
C MET A 83 6.88 6.90 11.50
N ASN A 84 6.17 7.28 12.57
CA ASN A 84 4.83 6.79 12.84
C ASN A 84 3.89 7.25 11.72
N VAL A 85 3.27 6.31 11.00
CA VAL A 85 2.45 6.63 9.81
C VAL A 85 1.23 7.47 10.15
N LYS A 86 0.69 7.33 11.37
CA LYS A 86 -0.56 7.99 11.80
C LYS A 86 -0.40 9.47 12.13
N ASP A 87 0.74 9.89 12.66
CA ASP A 87 0.93 11.25 13.20
C ASP A 87 2.22 11.93 12.71
N ALA A 88 2.97 11.26 11.83
CA ALA A 88 4.23 11.73 11.27
C ALA A 88 5.32 12.07 12.30
N THR A 89 5.23 11.53 13.52
CA THR A 89 6.29 11.68 14.53
C THR A 89 7.43 10.69 14.32
N LEU A 90 8.62 11.00 14.83
CA LEU A 90 9.75 10.07 14.79
C LEU A 90 9.54 8.93 15.79
N ALA A 91 9.71 7.68 15.35
CA ALA A 91 9.74 6.54 16.24
C ALA A 91 11.10 6.42 16.93
N TYR A 92 11.11 5.89 18.16
CA TYR A 92 12.35 5.63 18.89
C TYR A 92 13.23 4.63 18.11
N HIS A 93 14.46 5.05 17.76
CA HIS A 93 15.36 4.30 16.87
C HIS A 93 14.75 3.90 15.51
N GLY A 94 13.76 4.66 15.02
CA GLY A 94 13.00 4.32 13.82
C GLY A 94 13.83 4.10 12.56
N HIS A 95 15.00 4.72 12.45
CA HIS A 95 15.92 4.54 11.33
C HIS A 95 16.40 3.08 11.13
N ARG A 96 16.19 2.19 12.12
CA ARG A 96 16.50 0.76 12.03
C ARG A 96 15.32 -0.09 11.55
N ASN A 97 14.10 0.39 11.72
CA ASN A 97 12.87 -0.39 11.54
C ASN A 97 12.77 -1.04 10.16
N HIS A 98 13.19 -0.32 9.11
CA HIS A 98 13.23 -0.86 7.75
C HIS A 98 14.12 -2.10 7.63
N MET A 99 15.34 -2.04 8.18
CA MET A 99 16.28 -3.17 8.14
C MET A 99 15.85 -4.30 9.06
N ASP A 100 15.30 -3.99 10.23
CA ASP A 100 14.75 -5.00 11.15
C ASP A 100 13.59 -5.76 10.51
N THR A 101 12.75 -5.07 9.74
CA THR A 101 11.66 -5.66 8.96
C THR A 101 12.19 -6.61 7.89
N ILE A 102 13.19 -6.19 7.11
CA ILE A 102 13.85 -7.06 6.11
C ILE A 102 14.41 -8.32 6.78
N ASN A 103 15.12 -8.15 7.89
CA ASN A 103 15.71 -9.27 8.64
C ASN A 103 14.64 -10.21 9.19
N ALA A 104 13.49 -9.69 9.64
CA ALA A 104 12.38 -10.50 10.12
C ALA A 104 11.78 -11.37 9.00
N VAL A 105 11.53 -10.79 7.82
CA VAL A 105 11.06 -11.54 6.64
C VAL A 105 12.10 -12.57 6.19
N PHE A 106 13.38 -12.18 6.16
CA PHE A 106 14.50 -13.07 5.81
C PHE A 106 14.56 -14.28 6.75
N LYS A 107 14.47 -14.05 8.06
CA LYS A 107 14.45 -15.12 9.08
C LYS A 107 13.25 -16.04 8.93
N ALA A 108 12.08 -15.51 8.56
CA ALA A 108 10.91 -16.31 8.27
C ALA A 108 11.02 -17.11 6.95
N GLY A 109 11.88 -16.68 6.04
CA GLY A 109 12.17 -17.32 4.76
C GLY A 109 11.20 -16.96 3.62
N SER A 110 10.08 -16.30 3.90
CA SER A 110 9.21 -15.59 2.94
C SER A 110 8.13 -14.80 3.67
N ILE A 111 7.49 -13.84 2.97
CA ILE A 111 6.34 -13.10 3.50
C ILE A 111 5.20 -14.06 3.89
N ALA A 112 4.88 -15.04 3.03
CA ALA A 112 3.84 -16.02 3.33
C ALA A 112 4.14 -16.88 4.58
N LYS A 113 5.40 -17.22 4.82
CA LYS A 113 5.81 -17.92 6.05
C LYS A 113 5.73 -17.01 7.27
N MET A 114 6.14 -15.75 7.13
CA MET A 114 6.03 -14.76 8.21
C MET A 114 4.57 -14.59 8.67
N VAL A 115 3.63 -14.42 7.73
CA VAL A 115 2.19 -14.32 8.04
C VAL A 115 1.69 -15.56 8.78
N LYS A 116 2.05 -16.77 8.32
CA LYS A 116 1.65 -18.03 8.97
C LYS A 116 2.24 -18.21 10.37
N SER A 117 3.45 -17.71 10.63
CA SER A 117 4.14 -17.85 11.92
C SER A 117 3.64 -16.93 13.03
N LYS A 118 2.81 -15.92 12.69
CA LYS A 118 2.21 -15.01 13.66
C LYS A 118 0.89 -15.52 14.26
N ASN A 119 0.49 -16.75 13.93
CA ASN A 119 -0.66 -17.46 14.51
C ASN A 119 -0.22 -18.55 15.49
#